data_AF-A0A961PKP4-F1
#
_entry.id   AF-A0A961PKP4-F1
#
_cell.length_a   1.000
_cell.length_b   1.000
_cell.length_c   1.000
_cell.angle_alpha   90.00
_cell.angle_beta   90.00
_cell.angle_gamma   90.00
#
_symmetry.space_group_name_H-M   'P 1'
#
loop_
_entity.id
_entity.type
_entity.pdbx_description
1 polymer ?
#
loop_
_entity_poly.entity_id
_entity_poly.type
_entity_poly.pdbx_seq_one_letter_code
_entity_poly.pdbx_strand_id
1 'polypeptide(L)'
;MPDSSPTSASRWSRRKLAVVLFPFVAAAVAINLFLASLIGASFGLPVLTPHLAVALSVPLGVPATWAAARWVDGLLDQAEDGR
;
A
#
# COMPACT_ATOMS: atom_id res chain seq x y z
N MET A 1 -11.25 -39.18 22.03
CA MET A 1 -11.76 -37.89 21.52
C MET A 1 -10.65 -37.33 20.65
N PRO A 2 -10.84 -37.13 19.33
CA PRO A 2 -9.78 -36.59 18.49
C PRO A 2 -9.52 -35.12 18.86
N ASP A 3 -8.25 -34.78 19.03
CA ASP A 3 -7.78 -33.46 19.43
C ASP A 3 -8.13 -32.42 18.36
N SER A 4 -9.07 -31.52 18.67
CA SER A 4 -9.34 -30.34 17.86
C SER A 4 -8.33 -29.24 18.20
N SER A 5 -7.08 -29.41 17.78
CA SER A 5 -6.13 -28.29 17.72
C SER A 5 -6.65 -27.29 16.70
N PRO A 6 -6.82 -25.99 17.03
CA PRO A 6 -7.20 -25.00 16.04
C PRO A 6 -6.16 -25.01 14.91
N THR A 7 -6.59 -25.31 13.68
CA THR A 7 -5.75 -25.18 12.49
C THR A 7 -5.25 -23.74 12.43
N SER A 8 -3.95 -23.53 12.61
CA SER A 8 -3.33 -22.22 12.44
C SER A 8 -3.70 -21.71 11.04
N ALA A 9 -4.47 -20.63 10.98
CA ALA A 9 -4.78 -20.01 9.70
C ALA A 9 -3.45 -19.64 9.03
N SER A 10 -3.23 -20.11 7.80
CA SER A 10 -1.97 -19.86 7.10
C SER A 10 -1.77 -18.36 6.91
N ARG A 11 -0.78 -17.80 7.61
CA ARG A 11 -0.41 -16.39 7.53
C ARG A 11 0.03 -16.03 6.11
N TRP A 12 -0.51 -14.95 5.56
CA TRP A 12 -0.14 -14.51 4.21
C TRP A 12 1.31 -14.03 4.17
N SER A 13 2.06 -14.40 3.13
CA SER A 13 3.40 -13.84 2.94
C SER A 13 3.33 -12.36 2.59
N ARG A 14 4.31 -11.57 3.05
CA ARG A 14 4.39 -10.13 2.74
C ARG A 14 4.35 -9.83 1.24
N ARG A 15 4.86 -10.73 0.39
CA ARG A 15 4.78 -10.59 -1.07
C ARG A 15 3.34 -10.69 -1.58
N LYS A 16 2.56 -11.63 -1.04
CA LYS A 16 1.15 -11.81 -1.41
C LYS A 16 0.32 -10.61 -0.97
N LEU A 17 0.59 -10.10 0.23
CA LEU A 17 0.01 -8.87 0.74
C LEU A 17 0.37 -7.66 -0.14
N ALA A 18 1.64 -7.50 -0.52
CA ALA A 18 2.09 -6.43 -1.41
C ALA A 18 1.37 -6.46 -2.77
N VAL A 19 1.22 -7.64 -3.40
CA VAL A 19 0.51 -7.76 -4.69
C VAL A 19 -0.94 -7.29 -4.57
N VAL A 20 -1.63 -7.66 -3.47
CA VAL A 20 -3.02 -7.27 -3.24
C VAL A 20 -3.16 -5.78 -2.92
N LEU A 21 -2.21 -5.22 -2.17
CA LEU A 21 -2.21 -3.80 -1.81
C LEU A 21 -1.78 -2.89 -2.96
N PHE A 22 -0.98 -3.39 -3.90
CA PHE A 22 -0.40 -2.60 -4.99
C PHE A 22 -1.40 -1.69 -5.74
N PRO A 23 -2.55 -2.17 -6.25
CA PRO A 23 -3.48 -1.30 -6.98
C PRO A 23 -4.02 -0.15 -6.12
N PHE A 24 -4.27 -0.40 -4.83
CA PHE A 24 -4.77 0.62 -3.90
C PHE A 24 -3.68 1.64 -3.57
N VAL A 25 -2.48 1.17 -3.27
CA VAL A 25 -1.34 2.03 -2.94
C VAL A 25 -0.92 2.85 -4.16
N ALA A 26 -0.86 2.25 -5.36
CA ALA A 26 -0.56 2.96 -6.60
C ALA A 26 -1.62 4.02 -6.93
N ALA A 27 -2.91 3.75 -6.69
CA ALA A 27 -3.97 4.75 -6.84
C ALA A 27 -3.82 5.89 -5.83
N ALA A 28 -3.53 5.59 -4.56
CA ALA A 28 -3.27 6.59 -3.53
C ALA A 28 -2.07 7.48 -3.89
N VAL A 29 -0.98 6.88 -4.40
CA VAL A 29 0.19 7.62 -4.88
C VAL A 29 -0.19 8.53 -6.06
N ALA A 30 -0.98 8.05 -7.03
CA ALA A 30 -1.41 8.88 -8.16
C ALA A 30 -2.21 10.11 -7.71
N ILE A 31 -3.19 9.91 -6.82
CA ILE A 31 -4.01 10.99 -6.26
C ILE A 31 -3.12 11.98 -5.51
N ASN A 32 -2.22 11.49 -4.64
CA ASN A 32 -1.35 12.35 -3.86
C ASN A 32 -0.36 13.13 -4.74
N LEU A 33 0.18 12.55 -5.80
CA LEU A 33 1.05 13.25 -6.76
C LEU A 33 0.28 14.36 -7.49
N PHE A 34 -0.93 14.08 -7.94
CA PHE A 34 -1.76 15.08 -8.61
C PHE A 34 -2.09 16.23 -7.67
N LEU A 35 -2.59 15.93 -6.46
CA LEU A 35 -2.89 16.94 -5.44
C LEU A 35 -1.64 17.73 -5.02
N ALA A 36 -0.50 17.08 -4.84
CA ALA A 36 0.77 17.75 -4.55
C ALA A 36 1.17 18.71 -5.66
N SER A 37 0.91 18.38 -6.93
CA SER A 37 1.15 19.30 -8.05
C SER A 37 0.22 20.51 -8.05
N LEU A 38 -1.03 20.36 -7.58
CA LEU A 38 -1.94 21.49 -7.40
C LEU A 38 -1.45 22.43 -6.30
N ILE A 39 -0.95 21.87 -5.20
CA ILE A 39 -0.30 22.66 -4.15
C ILE A 39 0.95 23.35 -4.72
N GLY A 40 1.79 22.62 -5.46
CA GLY A 40 2.97 23.15 -6.13
C GLY A 40 2.66 24.32 -7.07
N ALA A 41 1.50 24.31 -7.72
CA ALA A 41 1.06 25.40 -8.59
C ALA A 41 0.94 26.74 -7.85
N SER A 42 0.60 26.73 -6.55
CA SER A 42 0.60 27.94 -5.72
C SER A 42 2.00 28.56 -5.54
N PHE A 43 3.06 27.79 -5.79
CA PHE A 43 4.45 28.21 -5.79
C PHE A 43 5.02 28.44 -7.20
N GLY A 44 4.16 28.41 -8.24
CA GLY A 44 4.56 28.57 -9.64
C GLY A 44 5.14 27.31 -10.31
N LEU A 45 5.03 26.13 -9.67
CA LEU A 45 5.41 24.85 -10.29
C LEU A 45 4.37 24.38 -11.33
N PRO A 46 4.78 23.57 -12.31
CA PRO A 46 3.85 23.00 -13.28
C PRO A 46 2.89 21.98 -12.63
N VAL A 47 1.64 21.97 -13.09
CA VAL A 47 0.63 20.98 -12.70
C VAL A 47 0.82 19.69 -13.48
N LEU A 48 0.82 18.55 -12.79
CA LEU A 48 0.89 17.24 -13.44
C LEU A 48 -0.43 16.94 -14.14
N THR A 49 -0.38 16.38 -15.35
CA THR A 49 -1.59 15.83 -15.97
C THR A 49 -2.03 14.57 -15.22
N PRO A 50 -3.34 14.24 -15.20
CA PRO A 50 -3.83 13.01 -14.56
C PRO A 50 -3.14 11.74 -15.09
N HIS A 51 -2.87 11.69 -16.40
CA HIS A 51 -2.17 10.57 -17.02
C HIS A 51 -0.71 10.46 -16.55
N LEU A 52 -0.01 11.58 -16.40
CA LEU A 52 1.36 11.57 -15.90
C LEU A 52 1.43 11.19 -14.42
N ALA A 53 0.46 11.62 -13.61
CA ALA A 53 0.37 11.21 -12.20
C ALA A 53 0.18 9.70 -12.06
N VAL A 54 -0.67 9.08 -12.89
CA VAL A 54 -0.84 7.61 -12.95
C VAL A 54 0.44 6.92 -13.46
N ALA A 55 1.08 7.45 -14.49
CA ALA A 55 2.32 6.87 -15.01
C ALA A 55 3.45 6.86 -13.97
N LEU A 56 3.58 7.94 -13.20
CA LEU A 56 4.55 8.06 -12.11
C LEU A 56 4.17 7.20 -10.89
N SER A 57 2.88 6.95 -10.67
CA SER A 57 2.43 6.13 -9.54
C SER A 57 2.76 4.65 -9.69
N VAL A 58 2.97 4.15 -10.92
CA VAL A 58 3.38 2.75 -11.13
C VAL A 58 4.76 2.47 -10.51
N PRO A 59 5.85 3.17 -10.87
CA PRO A 59 7.15 2.93 -10.25
C PRO A 59 7.21 3.40 -8.80
N LEU A 60 6.58 4.54 -8.45
CA LEU A 60 6.57 5.04 -7.06
C LEU A 60 5.67 4.20 -6.13
N GLY A 61 4.67 3.54 -6.71
CA GLY A 61 3.78 2.61 -6.01
C GLY A 61 4.52 1.38 -5.50
N VAL A 62 5.60 0.93 -6.13
CA VAL A 62 6.36 -0.25 -5.69
C VAL A 62 6.98 -0.06 -4.29
N PRO A 63 7.83 0.95 -4.03
CA PRO A 63 8.38 1.18 -2.70
C PRO A 63 7.29 1.55 -1.67
N ALA A 64 6.27 2.33 -2.09
CA ALA A 64 5.14 2.64 -1.22
C ALA A 64 4.36 1.39 -0.80
N THR A 65 4.15 0.45 -1.73
CA THR A 65 3.45 -0.82 -1.47
C THR A 65 4.26 -1.71 -0.55
N TRP A 66 5.59 -1.75 -0.70
CA TRP A 66 6.45 -2.51 0.21
C TRP A 66 6.37 -1.98 1.64
N ALA A 67 6.40 -0.65 1.81
CA ALA A 67 6.22 0.00 3.10
C ALA A 67 4.83 -0.30 3.70
N ALA A 68 3.77 -0.17 2.90
CA ALA A 68 2.40 -0.48 3.33
C ALA A 68 2.23 -1.96 3.71
N ALA A 69 2.78 -2.88 2.90
CA ALA A 69 2.75 -4.30 3.20
C ALA A 69 3.51 -4.62 4.49
N ARG A 70 4.67 -4.00 4.74
CA ARG A 70 5.39 -4.16 6.02
C ARG A 70 4.57 -3.63 7.20
N TRP A 71 3.88 -2.50 7.04
CA TRP A 71 3.05 -1.92 8.09
C TRP A 71 1.84 -2.80 8.42
N VAL A 72 1.08 -3.23 7.40
CA VAL A 72 -0.08 -4.13 7.58
C VAL A 72 0.36 -5.48 8.14
N ASP A 73 1.49 -6.02 7.70
CA ASP A 73 2.09 -7.24 8.25
C ASP A 73 2.33 -7.12 9.77
N GLY A 74 2.84 -5.98 10.24
CA GLY A 74 3.01 -5.72 11.68
C GLY A 74 1.69 -5.49 12.43
N LEU A 75 0.63 -4.99 11.78
CA LEU A 75 -0.70 -4.89 12.38
C LEU A 75 -1.34 -6.27 12.58
N LEU A 76 -1.11 -7.19 11.63
CA LEU A 76 -1.56 -8.57 11.74
C LEU A 76 -0.86 -9.29 12.88
N ASP A 77 0.46 -9.10 13.03
CA ASP A 77 1.21 -9.64 14.18
C ASP A 77 0.63 -9.17 15.52
N GLN A 78 0.38 -7.86 15.67
CA GLN A 78 -0.22 -7.30 16.89
C GLN A 78 -1.62 -7.85 17.19
N ALA A 79 -2.42 -8.13 16.15
CA ALA A 79 -3.75 -8.70 16.31
C ALA A 79 -3.73 -10.20 16.66
N GLU A 80 -2.64 -10.91 16.34
CA GLU A 80 -2.41 -12.29 16.73
C GLU A 80 -1.91 -12.39 18.18
N ASP A 81 -1.00 -11.51 18.59
CA ASP A 81 -0.43 -11.47 19.95
C ASP A 81 -1.41 -10.95 21.02
N GLY A 82 -2.38 -10.12 20.63
CA GLY A 82 -3.36 -9.50 21.53
C GLY A 82 -4.64 -10.31 21.80
N ARG A 83 -4.67 -11.60 21.44
CA ARG A 83 -5.75 -12.55 21.82
C ARG A 83 -5.50 -13.16 23.19
#